data_AF-A0A2M6U9I2-F1
#
_entry.id   AF-A0A2M6U9I2-F1
#
_cell.length_a   1.000
_cell.length_b   1.000
_cell.length_c   1.000
_cell.angle_alpha   90.00
_cell.angle_beta   90.00
_cell.angle_gamma   90.00
#
_symmetry.space_group_name_H-M   'P 1'
#
loop_
_entity.id
_entity.type
_entity.pdbx_description
1 polymer ?
#
loop_
_entity_poly.entity_id
_entity_poly.type
_entity_poly.pdbx_seq_one_letter_code
_entity_poly.pdbx_strand_id
1 'polypeptide(L)' 'MSATSADNDGDATGTAGSPSATTRTLTMRGGRIDSRELFSVEREIIIAHGEDSYRLRLTSQNKLILTK' A
#
# COMPACT_ATOMS: atom_id res chain seq x y z
N MET A 1 -3.82 -30.13 -47.27
CA MET A 1 -3.48 -30.25 -45.84
C MET A 1 -2.99 -28.89 -45.38
N SER A 2 -3.75 -28.25 -44.50
CA SER A 2 -3.57 -26.86 -44.08
C SER A 2 -2.57 -26.77 -42.93
N ALA A 3 -1.64 -25.81 -42.99
CA ALA A 3 -0.84 -25.38 -41.85
C ALA A 3 -1.11 -23.88 -41.64
N THR A 4 -2.00 -23.56 -40.71
CA THR A 4 -2.14 -22.21 -40.16
C THR A 4 -1.23 -22.14 -38.94
N SER A 5 -0.17 -21.34 -39.03
CA SER A 5 0.73 -21.08 -37.90
C SER A 5 0.89 -19.57 -37.74
N ALA A 6 1.13 -19.21 -36.48
CA ALA A 6 1.43 -17.89 -35.92
C ALA A 6 0.22 -17.12 -35.38
N ASP A 7 -0.34 -17.68 -34.32
CA ASP A 7 -0.78 -16.94 -33.13
C ASP A 7 0.32 -15.98 -32.67
N ASN A 8 -0.05 -14.72 -32.40
CA ASN A 8 0.81 -13.79 -31.68
C ASN A 8 -0.04 -12.75 -30.95
N ASP A 9 -0.76 -13.21 -29.94
CA ASP A 9 -1.44 -12.36 -28.97
C ASP A 9 -0.41 -11.82 -27.96
N GLY A 10 0.14 -10.64 -28.29
CA GLY A 10 0.95 -9.86 -27.38
C GLY A 10 0.08 -9.17 -26.33
N ASP A 11 -0.32 -9.91 -25.29
CA ASP A 11 -0.90 -9.33 -24.07
C ASP A 11 0.21 -8.64 -23.26
N ALA A 12 0.41 -7.36 -23.53
CA ALA A 12 1.19 -6.48 -22.67
C ALA A 12 0.34 -6.09 -21.45
N THR A 13 0.13 -7.01 -20.52
CA THR A 13 -0.40 -6.68 -19.20
C THR A 13 0.66 -5.98 -18.37
N GLY A 14 0.79 -4.67 -18.62
CA GLY A 14 1.32 -3.71 -17.66
C GLY A 14 0.40 -3.64 -16.45
N THR A 15 0.44 -4.66 -15.59
CA THR A 15 -0.20 -4.62 -14.28
C THR A 15 0.67 -3.75 -13.39
N ALA A 16 0.58 -2.44 -13.60
CA ALA A 16 0.89 -1.46 -12.58
C ALA A 16 -0.08 -1.74 -11.43
N GLY A 17 0.35 -2.60 -10.51
CA GLY A 17 -0.45 -3.06 -9.39
C GLY A 17 -0.99 -1.83 -8.67
N SER A 18 -2.31 -1.63 -8.78
CA SER A 18 -3.04 -0.86 -7.78
C SER A 18 -2.58 -1.32 -6.41
N PRO A 19 -2.43 -0.42 -5.42
CA PRO A 19 -2.14 -0.81 -4.04
C PRO A 19 -3.32 -1.67 -3.56
N SER A 20 -3.22 -2.97 -3.84
CA SER A 20 -4.22 -3.96 -3.50
C SER A 20 -4.29 -3.93 -1.99
N ALA A 21 -5.47 -3.59 -1.48
CA ALA A 21 -5.76 -3.35 -0.08
C ALA A 21 -5.22 -4.51 0.78
N THR A 22 -3.96 -4.39 1.18
CA THR A 22 -3.24 -5.45 1.86
C THR A 22 -3.62 -5.34 3.32
N THR A 23 -4.51 -6.23 3.75
CA THR A 23 -4.85 -6.32 5.17
C THR A 23 -3.62 -6.79 5.92
N ARG A 24 -3.19 -6.00 6.90
CA ARG A 24 -2.01 -6.30 7.72
C ARG A 24 -2.37 -6.26 9.20
N THR A 25 -1.81 -7.21 9.94
CA THR A 25 -1.90 -7.25 11.40
C THR A 25 -0.71 -6.51 12.02
N LEU A 26 -0.98 -5.66 13.00
CA LEU A 26 0.02 -4.94 13.78
C LEU A 26 -0.16 -5.28 15.26
N THR A 27 0.95 -5.48 15.97
CA THR A 27 0.89 -5.81 17.40
C THR A 27 0.89 -4.52 18.22
N MET A 28 -0.14 -4.33 19.05
CA MET A 28 -0.15 -3.25 20.05
C MET A 28 0.41 -3.76 21.36
N ARG A 29 1.38 -3.04 21.95
CA ARG A 29 1.95 -3.35 23.26
C ARG A 29 1.65 -2.22 24.23
N GLY A 30 0.73 -2.44 25.17
CA GLY A 30 0.35 -1.44 26.18
C GLY A 30 -0.17 -0.13 25.58
N GLY A 31 -0.95 -0.21 24.50
CA GLY A 31 -1.46 0.97 23.79
C GLY A 31 -0.45 1.65 22.86
N ARG A 32 0.73 1.05 22.63
CA ARG A 32 1.75 1.57 21.71
C ARG A 32 1.90 0.68 20.50
N ILE A 33 2.12 1.30 19.34
CA ILE A 33 2.49 0.65 18.08
C ILE A 33 3.87 1.16 17.71
N ASP A 34 4.75 0.27 17.24
CA ASP A 34 6.05 0.69 16.71
C ASP A 34 5.86 1.31 15.32
N SER A 35 6.31 2.56 15.15
CA SER A 35 6.17 3.27 13.89
C SER A 35 6.95 2.61 12.74
N ARG A 36 8.05 1.91 13.03
CA ARG A 36 8.80 1.17 12.00
C ARG A 36 7.99 0.00 11.49
N GLU A 37 7.28 -0.70 12.38
CA GLU A 37 6.34 -1.72 11.94
C GLU A 37 5.23 -1.10 11.12
N LEU A 38 4.59 -0.02 11.60
CA LEU A 38 3.51 0.67 10.90
C LEU A 38 3.91 1.09 9.47
N PHE A 39 5.08 1.72 9.32
CA PHE A 39 5.58 2.24 8.04
C PHE A 39 6.54 1.31 7.28
N SER A 40 6.53 0.01 7.60
CA SER A 40 7.45 -0.97 6.99
C SER A 40 7.16 -1.22 5.51
N VAL A 41 5.91 -1.01 5.07
CA VAL A 41 5.48 -1.25 3.68
C VAL A 41 5.32 0.08 2.95
N GLU A 42 4.59 1.00 3.57
CA GLU A 42 4.31 2.33 3.04
C GLU A 42 4.76 3.38 4.04
N ARG A 43 5.19 4.57 3.58
CA ARG A 43 5.61 5.68 4.44
C ARG A 43 4.46 6.60 4.85
N GLU A 44 3.24 6.23 4.48
CA GLU A 44 2.01 6.97 4.74
C GLU A 44 0.88 5.97 5.01
N ILE A 45 0.00 6.32 5.94
CA ILE A 45 -1.25 5.58 6.20
C ILE A 45 -2.41 6.56 6.33
N ILE A 46 -3.61 6.07 6.01
CA ILE A 46 -4.86 6.81 6.21
C ILE A 46 -5.56 6.24 7.46
N ILE A 47 -5.94 7.13 8.36
CA ILE A 47 -6.71 6.83 9.56
C ILE A 47 -8.09 7.42 9.36
N ALA A 48 -9.08 6.57 9.08
CA ALA A 48 -10.48 6.97 9.08
C ALA A 48 -10.91 7.25 10.53
N HIS A 49 -11.45 8.44 10.78
CA HIS A 49 -11.93 8.86 12.08
C HIS A 49 -13.27 9.60 11.93
N GLY A 50 -14.36 8.89 12.18
CA GLY A 50 -15.71 9.38 11.88
C GLY A 50 -15.90 9.54 10.37
N GLU A 51 -16.30 10.74 9.95
CA GLU A 51 -16.44 11.11 8.53
C GLU A 51 -15.13 11.71 7.95
N ASP A 52 -14.16 12.00 8.81
CA ASP A 52 -12.88 12.56 8.43
C ASP A 52 -11.84 11.46 8.17
N SER A 53 -10.90 11.77 7.28
CA SER A 53 -9.72 10.95 7.05
C SER A 53 -8.49 11.74 7.46
N TYR A 54 -7.65 11.14 8.28
CA TYR A 54 -6.36 11.71 8.65
C TYR A 54 -5.25 10.94 7.94
N ARG A 55 -4.18 11.64 7.57
CA ARG A 55 -2.99 11.03 6.97
C ARG A 55 -1.85 11.10 7.97
N LEU A 56 -1.38 9.93 8.41
CA LEU A 56 -0.17 9.84 9.22
C LEU A 56 0.99 9.47 8.28
N ARG A 57 2.02 10.31 8.23
CA ARG A 57 3.19 10.11 7.35
C ARG A 57 4.49 10.14 8.13
N LEU A 58 5.42 9.27 7.74
CA LEU A 58 6.82 9.33 8.18
C LEU A 58 7.63 10.22 7.24
N THR A 59 8.16 11.32 7.78
CA THR A 59 9.04 12.24 7.04
C THR A 59 10.46 11.68 6.88
N SER A 60 11.23 12.24 5.95
CA SER A 60 12.66 11.92 5.77
C SER A 60 13.52 12.24 7.00
N GLN A 61 13.04 13.11 7.90
CA GLN A 61 13.68 13.42 9.19
C GLN A 61 13.27 12.43 10.30
N ASN A 62 12.67 11.29 9.95
CA ASN A 62 12.13 10.30 10.89
C ASN A 62 11.07 10.85 11.86
N LYS A 63 10.47 12.01 11.57
CA LYS A 63 9.34 12.57 12.33
C LYS A 63 8.03 12.08 11.75
N LEU A 64 7.07 11.79 12.63
CA LEU A 64 5.69 11.49 12.27
C LEU A 64 4.91 12.79 12.17
N ILE A 65 4.16 12.95 11.07
CA ILE A 65 3.23 14.07 10.91
C ILE A 65 1.82 13.51 10.70
N LEU A 66 0.85 14.09 11.39
CA LEU A 66 -0.56 13.82 11.17
C LEU A 66 -1.18 15.04 10.48
N THR A 67 -1.78 14.82 9.32
CA THR A 67 -2.56 15.84 8.61
C THR A 67 -4.00 15.37 8.49
N LYS A 68 -4.90 16.32 8.29
CA LYS A 68 -6.27 16.06 7.82
C LYS A 68 -6.29 16.04 6.29
#